data_AF-A0A376VDZ2-F1
#
_entry.id   AF-A0A376VDZ2-F1
#
_cell.length_a   1.000
_cell.length_b   1.000
_cell.length_c   1.000
_cell.angle_alpha   90.00
_cell.angle_beta   90.00
_cell.angle_gamma   90.00
#
_symmetry.space_group_name_H-M   'P 1'
#
loop_
_entity.id
_entity.type
_entity.pdbx_description
1 polymer ?
#
loop_
_entity_poly.entity_id
_entity_poly.type
_entity_poly.pdbx_seq_one_letter_code
_entity_poly.pdbx_strand_id
1 'polypeptide(L)'
;MISVFDIFKIGIGPSSSHTVGPMKAGKQFTDDLIARNLLKDVTRVVVDVYGSLSLTGKGHHTDIAIIMGLAGNLPDTVDIDSIPGFIQDVNTHGRLMLANGQHEVEFPVDQCMNFHADNLSLHENGMRITALAGDKIVYSQTYYSIGGGFIVDEEHFGQQDSAPVEVPYPYSFSSRSAKTLSGNRAVTLWPDDEKRAGAAQQRRAGTAPGERLGSHAWRY
;
A
#
# COMPACT_ATOMS: atom_id res chain seq x y z
N MET A 1 -13.94 -1.51 -9.76
CA MET A 1 -15.10 -1.26 -8.87
C MET A 1 -14.56 -1.13 -7.45
N ILE A 2 -15.04 -0.17 -6.64
CA ILE A 2 -14.50 0.11 -5.29
C ILE A 2 -15.29 -0.73 -4.27
N SER A 3 -14.61 -1.56 -3.47
CA SER A 3 -15.23 -2.35 -2.40
C SER A 3 -15.52 -1.48 -1.18
N VAL A 4 -16.53 -1.81 -0.37
CA VAL A 4 -16.77 -1.10 0.91
C VAL A 4 -15.58 -1.24 1.86
N PHE A 5 -14.79 -2.31 1.72
CA PHE A 5 -13.53 -2.51 2.45
C PHE A 5 -12.38 -1.63 1.94
N ASP A 6 -12.50 -1.03 0.76
CA ASP A 6 -11.56 -0.01 0.27
C ASP A 6 -11.89 1.38 0.82
N ILE A 7 -13.11 1.57 1.32
CA ILE A 7 -13.57 2.83 1.94
C ILE A 7 -13.18 2.88 3.42
N PHE A 8 -13.11 1.74 4.11
CA PHE A 8 -12.77 1.65 5.53
C PHE A 8 -11.46 0.87 5.75
N LYS A 9 -10.33 1.42 5.32
CA LYS A 9 -9.01 0.92 5.74
C LYS A 9 -8.56 1.66 6.99
N ILE A 10 -8.42 0.94 8.09
CA ILE A 10 -7.66 1.39 9.27
C ILE A 10 -6.21 1.52 8.79
N GLY A 11 -5.78 2.73 8.49
CA GLY A 11 -4.44 3.03 8.00
C GLY A 11 -3.80 4.14 8.83
N ILE A 12 -2.47 4.23 8.75
CA ILE A 12 -1.71 5.28 9.43
C ILE A 12 -2.06 6.64 8.82
N GLY A 13 -2.60 7.55 9.65
CA GLY A 13 -2.72 8.97 9.35
C GLY A 13 -4.08 9.42 8.75
N PRO A 14 -4.32 10.74 8.70
CA PRO A 14 -5.62 11.33 8.39
C PRO A 14 -6.06 11.22 6.92
N SER A 15 -5.15 10.85 5.99
CA SER A 15 -5.41 10.79 4.55
C SER A 15 -4.73 9.61 3.87
N SER A 16 -5.52 8.65 3.38
CA SER A 16 -5.03 7.42 2.76
C SER A 16 -4.22 7.66 1.47
N SER A 17 -4.47 8.74 0.73
CA SER A 17 -3.69 9.07 -0.48
C SER A 17 -2.29 9.60 -0.19
N HIS A 18 -2.07 10.16 1.00
CA HIS A 18 -0.80 10.78 1.40
C HIS A 18 0.02 9.89 2.34
N THR A 19 -0.54 8.79 2.83
CA THR A 19 0.17 7.85 3.71
C THR A 19 0.13 6.42 3.18
N VAL A 20 -1.06 5.85 2.98
CA VAL A 20 -1.22 4.45 2.57
C VAL A 20 -0.65 4.21 1.17
N GLY A 21 -0.95 5.09 0.21
CA GLY A 21 -0.42 4.99 -1.15
C GLY A 21 1.12 5.06 -1.19
N PRO A 22 1.74 6.14 -0.66
CA PRO A 22 3.19 6.28 -0.65
C PRO A 22 3.95 5.16 0.06
N MET A 23 3.42 4.65 1.18
CA MET A 23 4.04 3.50 1.85
C MET A 23 4.00 2.23 0.98
N LYS A 24 2.87 1.96 0.32
CA LYS A 24 2.78 0.84 -0.63
C LYS A 24 3.74 0.99 -1.80
N ALA A 25 3.93 2.21 -2.30
CA ALA A 25 4.85 2.47 -3.41
C ALA A 25 6.29 2.18 -3.00
N GLY A 26 6.70 2.61 -1.79
CA GLY A 26 7.99 2.24 -1.21
C GLY A 26 8.17 0.73 -1.09
N LYS A 27 7.16 0.02 -0.58
CA LYS A 27 7.21 -1.45 -0.44
C LYS A 27 7.35 -2.13 -1.79
N GLN A 28 6.49 -1.79 -2.73
CA GLN A 28 6.49 -2.35 -4.08
C GLN A 28 7.84 -2.13 -4.77
N PHE A 29 8.41 -0.92 -4.66
CA PHE A 29 9.73 -0.63 -5.21
C PHE A 29 10.82 -1.55 -4.65
N THR A 30 10.82 -1.82 -3.34
CA THR A 30 11.80 -2.76 -2.76
C THR A 30 11.56 -4.20 -3.15
N ASP A 31 10.29 -4.62 -3.32
CA ASP A 31 9.96 -5.95 -3.82
C ASP A 31 10.43 -6.12 -5.27
N ASP A 32 10.30 -5.08 -6.10
CA ASP A 32 10.80 -5.07 -7.47
C ASP A 32 12.34 -5.18 -7.51
N LEU A 33 13.05 -4.48 -6.61
CA LEU A 33 14.51 -4.62 -6.49
C LEU A 33 14.94 -6.04 -6.13
N ILE A 34 14.20 -6.72 -5.23
CA ILE A 34 14.46 -8.11 -4.86
C ILE A 34 14.18 -9.03 -6.06
N ALA A 35 13.01 -8.90 -6.69
CA ALA A 35 12.60 -9.73 -7.81
C ALA A 35 13.56 -9.61 -9.01
N ARG A 36 14.12 -8.42 -9.22
CA ARG A 36 15.12 -8.14 -10.27
C ARG A 36 16.55 -8.52 -9.87
N ASN A 37 16.77 -9.02 -8.65
CA ASN A 37 18.10 -9.29 -8.06
C ASN A 37 19.03 -8.06 -8.03
N LEU A 38 18.47 -6.85 -7.93
CA LEU A 38 19.22 -5.60 -7.91
C LEU A 38 19.51 -5.09 -6.49
N LEU A 39 18.76 -5.54 -5.48
CA LEU A 39 18.79 -4.99 -4.11
C LEU A 39 20.22 -4.84 -3.56
N LYS A 40 21.06 -5.87 -3.75
CA LYS A 40 22.43 -5.90 -3.19
C LYS A 40 23.39 -4.91 -3.83
N ASP A 41 23.10 -4.47 -5.04
CA ASP A 41 23.94 -3.54 -5.79
C ASP A 41 23.59 -2.07 -5.49
N VAL A 42 22.44 -1.83 -4.85
CA VAL A 42 21.97 -0.48 -4.53
C VAL A 42 22.83 0.12 -3.43
N THR A 43 23.42 1.29 -3.67
CA THR A 43 24.17 2.04 -2.65
C THR A 43 23.36 3.20 -2.09
N ARG A 44 22.40 3.73 -2.86
CA ARG A 44 21.58 4.90 -2.50
C ARG A 44 20.20 4.81 -3.12
N VAL A 45 19.18 5.30 -2.41
CA VAL A 45 17.82 5.48 -2.94
C VAL A 45 17.46 6.95 -2.88
N VAL A 46 16.90 7.48 -3.97
CA VAL A 46 16.41 8.86 -4.08
C VAL A 46 14.92 8.82 -4.41
N VAL A 47 14.15 9.63 -3.70
CA VAL A 47 12.70 9.77 -3.85
C VAL A 47 12.42 11.21 -4.27
N ASP A 48 11.77 11.36 -5.41
CA ASP A 48 11.20 12.62 -5.88
C ASP A 48 9.69 12.61 -5.70
N VAL A 49 9.14 13.54 -4.94
CA VAL A 49 7.71 13.70 -4.68
C VAL A 49 7.20 14.93 -5.42
N TYR A 50 6.07 14.81 -6.12
CA TYR A 50 5.54 15.83 -7.02
C TYR A 50 4.14 16.31 -6.62
N GLY A 51 3.79 17.52 -7.07
CA GLY A 51 2.45 18.10 -7.01
C GLY A 51 1.80 18.15 -5.64
N SER A 52 0.52 17.80 -5.55
CA SER A 52 -0.25 17.90 -4.29
C SER A 52 0.31 17.01 -3.18
N LEU A 53 0.94 15.88 -3.54
CA LEU A 53 1.64 15.00 -2.62
C LEU A 53 2.88 15.68 -2.01
N SER A 54 3.52 16.56 -2.78
CA SER A 54 4.70 17.31 -2.34
C SER A 54 4.35 18.50 -1.46
N LEU A 55 3.31 19.25 -1.83
CA LEU A 55 2.83 20.44 -1.09
C LEU A 55 2.39 20.11 0.34
N THR A 56 1.91 18.89 0.56
CA THR A 56 1.47 18.37 1.85
C THR A 56 2.42 17.33 2.42
N GLY A 57 3.61 17.16 1.84
CA GLY A 57 4.48 16.01 2.10
C GLY A 57 5.50 16.22 3.22
N LYS A 58 6.17 17.38 3.25
CA LYS A 58 7.26 17.65 4.21
C LYS A 58 6.70 17.87 5.62
N GLY A 59 7.10 17.01 6.56
CA GLY A 59 6.66 17.08 7.96
C GLY A 59 5.19 16.68 8.21
N HIS A 60 4.55 16.05 7.21
CA HIS A 60 3.12 15.74 7.21
C HIS A 60 2.85 14.26 6.84
N HIS A 61 3.76 13.37 7.23
CA HIS A 61 3.65 11.90 7.17
C HIS A 61 3.90 11.23 5.81
N THR A 62 3.98 11.98 4.70
CA THR A 62 4.25 11.37 3.38
C THR A 62 5.69 10.86 3.27
N ASP A 63 6.64 11.68 3.71
CA ASP A 63 8.06 11.29 3.85
C ASP A 63 8.22 10.03 4.70
N ILE A 64 7.63 10.05 5.89
CA ILE A 64 7.63 8.93 6.83
C ILE A 64 7.01 7.69 6.18
N ALA A 65 5.86 7.83 5.52
CA ALA A 65 5.19 6.72 4.86
C ALA A 65 6.08 6.06 3.80
N ILE A 66 6.73 6.86 2.95
CA ILE A 66 7.64 6.35 1.92
C ILE A 66 8.83 5.65 2.56
N ILE A 67 9.46 6.25 3.57
CA ILE A 67 10.61 5.67 4.29
C ILE A 67 10.23 4.32 4.92
N MET A 68 9.08 4.25 5.61
CA MET A 68 8.59 3.02 6.20
C MET A 68 8.29 1.95 5.14
N GLY A 69 7.74 2.36 3.99
CA GLY A 69 7.50 1.49 2.85
C GLY A 69 8.79 0.90 2.29
N LEU A 70 9.80 1.74 2.05
CA LEU A 70 11.14 1.33 1.61
C LEU A 70 11.81 0.41 2.65
N ALA A 71 11.55 0.62 3.93
CA ALA A 71 12.01 -0.28 4.98
C ALA A 71 11.33 -1.65 4.97
N GLY A 72 10.31 -1.86 4.12
CA GLY A 72 9.62 -3.13 3.94
C GLY A 72 8.27 -3.23 4.66
N ASN A 73 7.78 -2.13 5.26
CA ASN A 73 6.52 -2.13 5.99
C ASN A 73 5.31 -1.96 5.06
N LEU A 74 4.16 -2.45 5.51
CA LEU A 74 2.86 -2.24 4.88
C LEU A 74 1.92 -1.47 5.82
N PRO A 75 1.01 -0.63 5.30
CA PRO A 75 0.15 0.22 6.14
C PRO A 75 -0.74 -0.50 7.15
N ASP A 76 -1.07 -1.76 6.89
CA ASP A 76 -1.93 -2.62 7.70
C ASP A 76 -1.18 -3.43 8.76
N THR A 77 0.14 -3.60 8.62
CA THR A 77 0.95 -4.43 9.51
C THR A 77 2.06 -3.68 10.24
N VAL A 78 2.29 -2.42 9.90
CA VAL A 78 3.36 -1.61 10.45
C VAL A 78 3.15 -1.33 11.95
N ASP A 79 4.23 -1.44 12.71
CA ASP A 79 4.25 -1.08 14.13
C ASP A 79 4.34 0.43 14.30
N ILE A 80 3.20 1.06 14.57
CA ILE A 80 3.05 2.52 14.70
C ILE A 80 3.94 3.09 15.80
N ASP A 81 4.10 2.36 16.91
CA ASP A 81 4.84 2.84 18.09
C ASP A 81 6.35 2.90 17.81
N SER A 82 6.84 2.10 16.86
CA SER A 82 8.25 2.07 16.46
C SER A 82 8.66 3.20 15.51
N ILE A 83 7.70 3.81 14.81
CA ILE A 83 7.96 4.78 13.72
C ILE A 83 8.81 5.97 14.17
N PRO A 84 8.51 6.66 15.29
CA PRO A 84 9.28 7.85 15.66
C PRO A 84 10.77 7.55 15.90
N GLY A 85 11.06 6.43 16.57
CA GLY A 85 12.44 6.00 16.83
C GLY A 85 13.16 5.64 15.53
N PHE A 86 12.51 4.85 14.67
CA PHE A 86 13.08 4.46 13.38
C PHE A 86 13.41 5.67 12.49
N ILE A 87 12.49 6.63 12.39
CA ILE A 87 12.70 7.85 11.60
C ILE A 87 13.80 8.72 12.21
N GLN A 88 13.88 8.80 13.54
CA GLN A 88 14.98 9.51 14.21
C GLN A 88 16.34 8.86 13.89
N ASP A 89 16.41 7.53 13.88
CA ASP A 89 17.65 6.82 13.56
C ASP A 89 18.07 7.06 12.10
N VAL A 90 17.14 7.00 11.15
CA VAL A 90 17.40 7.29 9.73
C VAL A 90 17.91 8.73 9.57
N ASN A 91 17.26 9.71 10.21
CA ASN A 91 17.68 11.11 10.17
C ASN A 91 19.06 11.35 10.80
N THR A 92 19.37 10.63 11.88
CA THR A 92 20.63 10.80 12.61
C THR A 92 21.81 10.21 11.84
N HIS A 93 21.62 9.04 11.25
CA HIS A 93 22.72 8.29 10.60
C HIS A 93 22.80 8.52 9.09
N GLY A 94 21.73 9.02 8.46
CA GLY A 94 21.64 9.15 7.00
C GLY A 94 21.72 7.80 6.29
N ARG A 95 21.23 6.74 6.94
CA ARG A 95 21.24 5.36 6.47
C ARG A 95 19.83 4.77 6.58
N LEU A 96 19.45 3.96 5.60
CA LEU A 96 18.16 3.29 5.58
C LEU A 96 18.35 1.79 5.34
N MET A 97 17.78 0.98 6.23
CA MET A 97 17.65 -0.45 6.04
C MET A 97 16.45 -0.73 5.14
N LEU A 98 16.69 -1.25 3.93
CA LEU A 98 15.66 -1.64 2.97
C LEU A 98 15.14 -3.04 3.23
N ALA A 99 13.93 -3.31 2.73
CA ALA A 99 13.38 -4.66 2.57
C ALA A 99 13.43 -5.52 3.86
N ASN A 100 12.91 -4.98 4.97
CA ASN A 100 12.90 -5.61 6.29
C ASN A 100 14.32 -5.92 6.81
N GLY A 101 15.25 -4.99 6.64
CA GLY A 101 16.61 -5.13 7.18
C GLY A 101 17.57 -5.95 6.30
N GLN A 102 17.21 -6.24 5.05
CA GLN A 102 18.05 -7.08 4.19
C GLN A 102 19.28 -6.35 3.62
N HIS A 103 19.18 -5.04 3.41
CA HIS A 103 20.25 -4.27 2.77
C HIS A 103 20.26 -2.83 3.25
N GLU A 104 21.42 -2.30 3.61
CA GLU A 104 21.59 -0.90 4.03
C GLU A 104 21.99 -0.02 2.85
N VAL A 105 21.37 1.16 2.73
CA VAL A 105 21.72 2.16 1.72
C VAL A 105 21.98 3.53 2.34
N GLU A 106 22.72 4.37 1.63
CA GLU A 106 22.78 5.80 1.91
C GLU A 106 21.41 6.42 1.71
N PHE A 107 20.96 7.15 2.73
CA PHE A 107 19.69 7.85 2.73
C PHE A 107 19.72 9.12 3.61
N PRO A 108 20.62 10.09 3.35
CA PRO A 108 20.49 11.42 3.93
C PRO A 108 19.17 12.04 3.46
N VAL A 109 18.20 12.19 4.38
CA VAL A 109 16.82 12.56 4.04
C VAL A 109 16.72 13.90 3.31
N ASP A 110 17.59 14.85 3.64
CA ASP A 110 17.67 16.17 3.00
C ASP A 110 18.12 16.13 1.53
N GLN A 111 18.79 15.06 1.10
CA GLN A 111 19.30 14.88 -0.27
C GLN A 111 18.57 13.75 -1.03
N CYS A 112 17.94 12.84 -0.31
CA CYS A 112 17.29 11.66 -0.87
C CYS A 112 15.76 11.75 -0.85
N MET A 113 15.18 12.76 -0.20
CA MET A 113 13.74 13.04 -0.22
C MET A 113 13.48 14.44 -0.78
N ASN A 114 13.28 14.50 -2.10
CA ASN A 114 13.13 15.74 -2.84
C ASN A 114 11.65 16.06 -3.05
N PHE A 115 11.28 17.30 -2.76
CA PHE A 115 9.91 17.79 -2.89
C PHE A 115 9.84 18.82 -4.01
N HIS A 116 9.12 18.48 -5.08
CA HIS A 116 8.94 19.32 -6.26
C HIS A 116 7.57 19.97 -6.26
N ALA A 117 7.48 21.26 -6.57
CA ALA A 117 6.21 21.98 -6.63
C ALA A 117 5.40 21.65 -7.91
N ASP A 118 6.10 21.20 -8.95
CA ASP A 118 5.51 20.90 -10.24
C ASP A 118 4.80 19.53 -10.21
N ASN A 119 3.80 19.37 -11.08
CA ASN A 119 3.07 18.11 -11.25
C ASN A 119 3.71 17.25 -12.33
N LEU A 120 3.60 15.93 -12.18
CA LEU A 120 3.82 15.02 -13.30
C LEU A 120 2.63 15.06 -14.27
N SER A 121 2.87 14.68 -15.52
CA SER A 121 1.91 14.82 -16.62
C SER A 121 0.62 14.01 -16.45
N LEU A 122 0.67 12.87 -15.76
CA LEU A 122 -0.45 11.93 -15.66
C LEU A 122 -1.33 12.15 -14.43
N HIS A 123 -0.78 12.62 -13.31
CA HIS A 123 -1.54 12.82 -12.07
C HIS A 123 -0.82 13.79 -11.12
N GLU A 124 -1.61 14.53 -10.32
CA GLU A 124 -1.10 15.52 -9.35
C GLU A 124 -0.37 14.89 -8.15
N ASN A 125 -0.70 13.65 -7.79
CA ASN A 125 -0.02 12.89 -6.73
C ASN A 125 1.00 11.92 -7.32
N GLY A 126 2.12 12.45 -7.82
CA GLY A 126 3.20 11.65 -8.38
C GLY A 126 4.35 11.45 -7.39
N MET A 127 4.97 10.29 -7.42
CA MET A 127 6.29 10.07 -6.81
C MET A 127 7.14 9.22 -7.73
N ARG A 128 8.44 9.48 -7.75
CA ARG A 128 9.42 8.66 -8.47
C ARG A 128 10.48 8.20 -7.50
N ILE A 129 10.73 6.89 -7.49
CA ILE A 129 11.74 6.27 -6.63
C ILE A 129 12.84 5.75 -7.53
N THR A 130 14.09 6.09 -7.21
CA THR A 130 15.27 5.77 -8.01
C THR A 130 16.33 5.11 -7.13
N ALA A 131 16.77 3.92 -7.53
CA ALA A 131 17.88 3.20 -6.92
C ALA A 131 19.15 3.44 -7.73
N LEU A 132 20.24 3.74 -7.03
CA LEU A 132 21.56 3.98 -7.61
C LEU A 132 22.58 2.97 -7.09
N ALA A 133 23.51 2.58 -7.95
CA ALA A 133 24.75 1.89 -7.61
C ALA A 133 25.93 2.84 -7.91
N GLY A 134 26.45 3.49 -6.87
CA GLY A 134 27.28 4.68 -7.01
C GLY A 134 26.50 5.82 -7.69
N ASP A 135 26.99 6.28 -8.83
CA ASP A 135 26.35 7.33 -9.64
C ASP A 135 25.43 6.79 -10.74
N LYS A 136 25.38 5.46 -10.92
CA LYS A 136 24.58 4.83 -11.97
C LYS A 136 23.18 4.52 -11.45
N ILE A 137 22.16 4.95 -12.18
CA ILE A 137 20.78 4.50 -11.95
C ILE A 137 20.67 3.03 -12.37
N VAL A 138 20.27 2.17 -11.42
CA VAL A 138 20.05 0.73 -11.67
C VAL A 138 18.57 0.39 -11.80
N TYR A 139 17.70 1.17 -11.17
CA TYR A 139 16.25 1.05 -11.32
C TYR A 139 15.57 2.37 -10.98
N SER A 140 14.52 2.73 -11.71
CA SER A 140 13.69 3.91 -11.43
C SER A 140 12.25 3.59 -11.79
N GLN A 141 11.33 3.97 -10.91
CA GLN A 141 9.91 3.73 -11.12
C GLN A 141 9.09 4.93 -10.65
N THR A 142 8.12 5.32 -11.49
CA THR A 142 7.14 6.36 -11.18
C THR A 142 5.84 5.72 -10.72
N TYR A 143 5.28 6.22 -9.62
CA TYR A 143 4.03 5.80 -9.03
C TYR A 143 3.08 6.99 -8.86
N TYR A 144 1.78 6.72 -9.02
CA TYR A 144 0.72 7.69 -8.82
C TYR A 144 -0.24 7.22 -7.73
N SER A 145 -0.48 8.08 -6.74
CA SER A 145 -1.47 7.83 -5.69
C SER A 145 -2.83 8.39 -6.09
N ILE A 146 -3.74 7.52 -6.54
CA ILE A 146 -5.02 7.90 -7.15
C ILE A 146 -6.20 7.94 -6.17
N GLY A 147 -5.95 7.84 -4.86
CA GLY A 147 -6.98 7.84 -3.81
C GLY A 147 -7.34 6.46 -3.27
N GLY A 148 -7.96 6.40 -2.08
CA GLY A 148 -8.35 5.14 -1.43
C GLY A 148 -7.19 4.22 -0.99
N GLY A 149 -5.95 4.72 -1.02
CA GLY A 149 -4.75 3.91 -0.75
C GLY A 149 -4.35 2.98 -1.89
N PHE A 150 -4.83 3.26 -3.11
CA PHE A 150 -4.37 2.61 -4.34
C PHE A 150 -3.20 3.39 -4.96
N ILE A 151 -2.25 2.63 -5.50
CA ILE A 151 -1.16 3.15 -6.33
C ILE A 151 -1.26 2.50 -7.70
N VAL A 152 -0.86 3.24 -8.72
CA VAL A 152 -0.71 2.74 -10.08
C VAL A 152 0.66 3.20 -10.55
N ASP A 153 1.45 2.29 -11.12
CA ASP A 153 2.68 2.70 -11.77
C ASP A 153 2.38 3.41 -13.11
N GLU A 154 3.38 4.11 -13.65
CA GLU A 154 3.20 4.86 -14.90
C GLU A 154 2.81 3.97 -16.10
N GLU A 155 3.29 2.72 -16.16
CA GLU A 155 3.02 1.80 -17.27
C GLU A 155 1.56 1.32 -17.29
N HIS A 156 0.94 1.19 -16.11
CA HIS A 156 -0.45 0.76 -15.92
C HIS A 156 -1.43 1.93 -15.73
N PHE A 157 -0.96 3.18 -15.78
CA PHE A 157 -1.83 4.35 -15.61
C PHE A 157 -2.89 4.44 -16.72
N GLY A 158 -4.17 4.34 -16.33
CA GLY A 158 -5.30 4.32 -17.27
C GLY A 158 -5.68 2.93 -17.80
N GLN A 159 -4.94 1.88 -17.44
CA GLN A 159 -5.33 0.48 -17.68
C GLN A 159 -6.19 0.01 -16.49
N GLN A 160 -7.52 0.06 -16.63
CA GLN A 160 -8.37 -0.61 -15.66
C GLN A 160 -8.20 -2.12 -15.81
N ASP A 161 -7.71 -2.79 -14.76
CA ASP A 161 -7.92 -4.23 -14.55
C ASP A 161 -9.42 -4.48 -14.46
N SER A 162 -10.02 -4.64 -15.62
CA SER A 162 -11.42 -4.99 -15.82
C SER A 162 -11.53 -6.50 -15.80
N ALA A 163 -11.21 -7.13 -14.67
CA ALA A 163 -11.82 -8.40 -14.36
C ALA A 163 -13.25 -8.09 -13.87
N PRO A 164 -14.30 -8.35 -14.66
CA PRO A 164 -15.67 -8.16 -14.17
C PRO A 164 -15.91 -9.17 -13.06
N VAL A 165 -15.94 -8.68 -11.81
CA VAL A 165 -16.56 -9.44 -10.72
C VAL A 165 -18.06 -9.32 -10.90
N GLU A 166 -18.74 -10.43 -11.22
CA GLU A 166 -20.20 -10.49 -11.23
C GLU A 166 -20.70 -10.23 -9.80
N VAL A 167 -21.16 -9.00 -9.56
CA VAL A 167 -21.95 -8.68 -8.38
C VAL A 167 -23.43 -8.86 -8.71
N PRO A 168 -24.25 -9.50 -7.85
CA PRO A 168 -25.65 -9.80 -8.16
C PRO A 168 -26.53 -8.58 -8.44
N TYR A 169 -26.14 -7.39 -7.94
CA TYR A 169 -26.86 -6.14 -8.12
C TYR A 169 -25.90 -4.98 -8.42
N PRO A 170 -25.54 -4.73 -9.69
CA PRO A 170 -24.74 -3.58 -10.06
C PRO A 170 -25.58 -2.29 -9.93
N TYR A 171 -25.06 -1.31 -9.19
CA TYR A 171 -25.62 0.04 -9.14
C TYR A 171 -24.59 1.06 -9.63
N SER A 172 -24.97 1.85 -10.64
CA SER A 172 -24.21 2.99 -11.14
C SER A 172 -24.99 4.27 -10.84
N PHE A 173 -24.46 5.17 -10.01
CA PHE A 173 -25.07 6.48 -9.82
C PHE A 173 -24.64 7.40 -10.97
N SER A 174 -25.42 7.44 -12.04
CA SER A 174 -25.30 8.53 -13.02
C SER A 174 -25.82 9.80 -12.37
N SER A 175 -25.02 10.88 -12.37
CA SER A 175 -25.41 12.21 -11.93
C SER A 175 -26.48 12.82 -12.84
N ARG A 176 -27.72 12.31 -12.73
CA ARG A 176 -28.90 12.91 -13.32
C ARG A 176 -30.14 12.42 -12.57
N SER A 177 -30.44 13.04 -11.43
CA SER A 177 -31.80 13.31 -10.89
C SER A 177 -31.72 13.83 -9.46
N ALA A 178 -31.25 15.07 -9.27
CA ALA A 178 -31.64 15.84 -8.11
C ALA A 178 -33.07 16.33 -8.34
N LYS A 179 -34.07 15.48 -8.09
CA LYS A 179 -35.46 15.93 -7.93
C LYS A 179 -36.26 14.94 -7.08
N THR A 180 -36.67 15.49 -5.93
CA THR A 180 -37.81 15.08 -5.11
C THR A 180 -37.58 13.92 -4.14
N LEU A 181 -37.12 14.27 -2.92
CA LEU A 181 -37.51 13.56 -1.71
C LEU A 181 -38.23 14.55 -0.78
N SER A 182 -39.53 14.71 -0.98
CA SER A 182 -40.44 15.14 0.08
C SER A 182 -41.15 13.88 0.59
N GLY A 183 -40.87 13.48 1.83
CA GLY A 183 -41.65 12.44 2.49
C GLY A 183 -40.82 11.56 3.42
N ASN A 184 -41.00 11.78 4.72
CA ASN A 184 -40.53 10.92 5.80
C ASN A 184 -40.82 9.44 5.54
N ARG A 185 -39.77 8.60 5.50
CA ARG A 185 -39.70 7.23 6.04
C ARG A 185 -38.34 6.60 5.69
N ALA A 186 -37.34 6.85 6.52
CA ALA A 186 -36.12 6.05 6.54
C ALA A 186 -36.21 5.06 7.71
N VAL A 187 -36.99 3.98 7.56
CA VAL A 187 -36.85 2.80 8.42
C VAL A 187 -37.27 1.56 7.63
N THR A 188 -36.41 0.53 7.74
CA THR A 188 -36.66 -0.89 7.47
C THR A 188 -36.55 -1.36 6.01
N LEU A 189 -35.34 -1.78 5.61
CA LEU A 189 -35.13 -3.00 4.82
C LEU A 189 -33.75 -3.58 5.16
N TRP A 190 -33.69 -4.40 6.20
CA TRP A 190 -32.63 -5.39 6.40
C TRP A 190 -33.31 -6.73 6.61
N PRO A 191 -33.05 -7.73 5.74
CA PRO A 191 -33.12 -9.10 6.21
C PRO A 191 -31.93 -9.96 5.74
N ASP A 192 -31.34 -10.64 6.72
CA ASP A 192 -30.91 -12.05 6.67
C ASP A 192 -29.68 -12.54 5.86
N ASP A 193 -28.86 -11.68 5.26
CA ASP A 193 -27.67 -12.18 4.53
C ASP A 193 -26.45 -12.51 5.42
N GLU A 194 -26.36 -11.96 6.64
CA GLU A 194 -25.16 -12.13 7.48
C GLU A 194 -25.04 -13.50 8.15
N LYS A 195 -26.13 -14.28 8.26
CA LYS A 195 -26.06 -15.63 8.88
C LYS A 195 -25.54 -16.72 7.95
N ARG A 196 -25.46 -16.49 6.63
CA ARG A 196 -24.96 -17.50 5.67
C ARG A 196 -23.48 -17.34 5.32
N ALA A 197 -22.94 -16.12 5.36
CA ALA A 197 -21.52 -15.89 5.10
C ALA A 197 -20.60 -16.44 6.20
N GLY A 198 -20.99 -16.34 7.48
CA GLY A 198 -20.21 -16.88 8.61
C GLY A 198 -20.14 -18.41 8.65
N ALA A 199 -21.18 -19.11 8.20
CA ALA A 199 -21.25 -20.58 8.26
C ALA A 199 -20.43 -21.28 7.14
N ALA A 200 -20.08 -20.57 6.06
CA ALA A 200 -19.29 -21.12 4.95
C ALA A 200 -17.77 -21.14 5.23
N GLN A 201 -17.28 -20.29 6.15
CA GLN A 201 -15.85 -20.20 6.47
C GLN A 201 -15.39 -21.30 7.44
N GLN A 202 -16.28 -21.84 8.30
CA GLN A 202 -15.94 -22.92 9.24
C GLN A 202 -15.98 -24.34 8.63
N ARG A 203 -16.46 -24.52 7.39
CA ARG A 203 -16.48 -25.83 6.72
C ARG A 203 -15.33 -26.07 5.73
N ARG A 204 -14.43 -25.10 5.53
CA ARG A 204 -13.24 -25.23 4.65
C ARG A 204 -11.93 -25.58 5.39
N ALA A 205 -11.95 -25.77 6.71
CA ALA A 205 -10.77 -26.14 7.51
C ALA A 205 -10.78 -27.60 8.01
N GLY A 206 -11.47 -28.52 7.31
CA GLY A 206 -11.62 -29.90 7.77
C GLY A 206 -11.61 -30.93 6.66
N THR A 207 -10.48 -31.11 5.98
CA THR A 207 -10.18 -32.38 5.29
C THR A 207 -8.67 -32.61 5.28
N ALA A 208 -8.18 -33.54 6.11
CA ALA A 208 -6.84 -34.10 6.01
C ALA A 208 -6.94 -35.50 5.37
N PRO A 209 -6.09 -35.87 4.41
CA PRO A 209 -6.01 -37.24 3.91
C PRO A 209 -5.13 -38.10 4.83
N GLY A 210 -5.52 -39.36 5.01
CA GLY A 210 -4.80 -40.30 5.86
C GLY A 210 -3.63 -41.00 5.18
N GLU A 211 -2.75 -41.61 5.98
CA GLU A 211 -2.21 -42.95 5.73
C GLU A 211 -1.56 -43.54 7.00
N ARG A 212 -1.55 -44.88 7.06
CA ARG A 212 -1.19 -45.74 8.19
C ARG A 212 0.33 -45.87 8.38
N LEU A 213 0.79 -46.11 9.62
CA LEU A 213 1.43 -47.36 10.09
C LEU A 213 2.18 -47.11 11.41
N GLY A 214 2.05 -48.02 12.38
CA GLY A 214 2.84 -47.98 13.60
C GLY A 214 2.21 -48.68 14.80
N SER A 215 1.88 -49.96 14.67
CA SER A 215 1.69 -50.84 15.82
C SER A 215 2.98 -50.90 16.64
N HIS A 216 2.94 -50.67 17.95
CA HIS A 216 3.49 -51.55 18.98
C HIS A 216 3.08 -51.07 20.37
N ALA A 217 2.42 -51.96 21.10
CA ALA A 217 1.97 -51.81 22.48
C ALA A 217 3.02 -52.36 23.44
N TRP A 218 3.21 -51.74 24.61
CA TRP A 218 3.51 -52.34 25.92
C TRP A 218 3.13 -51.28 26.99
N ARG A 219 2.02 -51.43 27.72
CA ARG A 219 1.95 -51.97 29.10
C ARG A 219 3.06 -51.45 30.01
N TYR A 220 2.75 -50.54 30.94
CA TYR A 220 2.34 -50.83 32.32
C TYR A 220 1.60 -49.62 32.91
#